data_AF-A0A7C5GTK1-F1
#
_entry.id   AF-A0A7C5GTK1-F1
#
_cell.length_a   1.000
_cell.length_b   1.000
_cell.length_c   1.000
_cell.angle_alpha   90.00
_cell.angle_beta   90.00
_cell.angle_gamma   90.00
#
_symmetry.space_group_name_H-M   'P 1'
#
loop_
_entity.id
_entity.type
_entity.pdbx_description
1 polymer ?
#
loop_
_entity_poly.entity_id
_entity_poly.type
_entity_poly.pdbx_seq_one_letter_code
_entity_poly.pdbx_strand_id
1 'polypeptide(L)'
;LTNLKTQLLSVVQPLENLGVVNYNYQTGQLQFDSNSFQNLLSTSSQTVLNSVTAFVSSLSQAIMNIISPNGALMTEENNISSNYAYTQNQMYQMQQSLLLQQQQLQLQFSQVEAIMASSSAEINKLQTLLG
;
A
#
# COMPACT_ATOMS: atom_id res chain seq x y z
N LEU A 1 -4.25 0.70 -10.38
CA LEU A 1 -4.91 -0.64 -10.43
C LEU A 1 -5.94 -0.79 -11.55
N THR A 2 -6.87 0.16 -11.76
CA THR A 2 -7.92 0.07 -12.80
C THR A 2 -7.37 -0.11 -14.23
N ASN A 3 -6.31 0.61 -14.60
CA ASN A 3 -5.65 0.44 -15.91
C ASN A 3 -4.98 -0.92 -16.07
N LEU A 4 -4.44 -1.50 -14.99
CA LEU A 4 -3.79 -2.82 -15.02
C LEU A 4 -4.82 -3.92 -15.25
N LYS A 5 -5.98 -3.83 -14.58
CA LYS A 5 -7.10 -4.74 -14.79
C LYS A 5 -7.55 -4.70 -16.25
N THR A 6 -7.83 -3.51 -16.80
CA THR A 6 -8.24 -3.38 -18.21
C THR A 6 -7.19 -3.91 -19.18
N GLN A 7 -5.90 -3.66 -18.93
CA GLN A 7 -4.81 -4.20 -19.75
C GLN A 7 -4.75 -5.72 -19.69
N LEU A 8 -4.86 -6.32 -18.50
CA LEU A 8 -4.86 -7.78 -18.33
C LEU A 8 -6.08 -8.44 -18.98
N LEU A 9 -7.24 -7.80 -18.96
CA LEU A 9 -8.43 -8.28 -19.66
C LEU A 9 -8.25 -8.27 -21.18
N SER A 10 -7.58 -7.26 -21.72
CA SER A 10 -7.30 -7.18 -23.17
C SER A 10 -6.29 -8.23 -23.65
N VAL A 11 -5.49 -8.83 -22.76
CA VAL A 11 -4.52 -9.87 -23.12
C VAL A 11 -5.23 -11.11 -23.69
N VAL A 12 -6.37 -11.49 -23.12
CA VAL A 12 -7.06 -12.75 -23.45
C VAL A 12 -7.97 -12.61 -24.68
N GLN A 13 -8.41 -11.39 -25.00
CA GLN A 13 -9.34 -11.11 -26.10
C GLN A 13 -8.99 -11.79 -27.44
N PRO A 14 -7.72 -11.86 -27.90
CA PRO A 14 -7.40 -12.54 -29.15
C PRO A 14 -7.80 -14.01 -29.18
N LEU A 15 -7.74 -14.69 -28.03
CA LEU A 15 -8.15 -16.10 -27.89
C LEU A 15 -9.65 -16.23 -27.60
N GLU A 16 -10.24 -15.31 -26.85
CA GLU A 16 -11.71 -15.28 -26.66
C GLU A 16 -12.45 -15.06 -27.99
N ASN A 17 -11.94 -14.19 -28.85
CA ASN A 17 -12.52 -13.91 -30.16
C ASN A 17 -12.46 -15.12 -31.11
N LEU A 18 -11.58 -16.08 -30.86
CA LEU A 18 -11.55 -17.36 -31.57
C LEU A 18 -12.53 -18.39 -30.97
N GLY A 19 -13.17 -18.09 -29.85
CA GLY A 19 -14.02 -19.03 -29.12
C GLY A 19 -13.26 -20.20 -28.49
N VAL A 20 -11.92 -20.14 -28.42
CA VAL A 20 -11.07 -21.20 -27.84
C VAL A 20 -10.78 -20.96 -26.37
N VAL A 21 -11.09 -19.76 -25.86
CA VAL A 21 -10.98 -19.40 -24.45
C VAL A 21 -12.27 -18.72 -24.01
N ASN A 22 -12.70 -19.04 -22.79
CA ASN A 22 -13.73 -18.30 -22.08
C ASN A 22 -13.13 -17.77 -20.77
N TYR A 23 -13.10 -16.44 -20.61
CA TYR A 23 -12.65 -15.80 -19.39
C TYR A 23 -13.83 -15.43 -18.48
N ASN A 24 -13.79 -15.92 -17.25
CA ASN A 24 -14.73 -15.49 -16.23
C ASN A 24 -14.27 -14.18 -15.60
N TYR A 25 -14.90 -13.06 -15.98
CA TYR A 25 -14.58 -11.72 -15.50
C TYR A 25 -14.86 -11.49 -14.00
N GLN A 26 -15.61 -12.38 -13.36
CA GLN A 26 -15.90 -12.31 -11.92
C GLN A 26 -14.85 -13.07 -11.10
N THR A 27 -14.46 -14.27 -11.54
CA THR A 27 -13.52 -15.14 -10.80
C THR A 27 -12.07 -15.05 -11.29
N GLY A 28 -11.84 -14.46 -12.47
CA GLY A 28 -10.53 -14.39 -13.11
C GLY A 28 -10.07 -15.72 -13.72
N GLN A 29 -10.94 -16.72 -13.80
CA GLN A 29 -10.60 -18.04 -14.33
C GLN A 29 -10.60 -18.06 -15.86
N LEU A 30 -9.58 -18.71 -16.42
CA LEU A 30 -9.47 -19.00 -17.84
C LEU A 30 -9.86 -20.45 -18.09
N GLN A 31 -10.80 -20.66 -19.02
CA GLN A 31 -11.17 -21.99 -19.46
C GLN A 31 -10.84 -22.14 -20.94
N PHE A 32 -9.99 -23.12 -21.25
CA PHE A 32 -9.54 -23.39 -22.61
C PHE A 32 -10.34 -24.54 -23.21
N ASP A 33 -10.94 -24.30 -24.38
CA ASP A 33 -11.63 -25.32 -25.16
C ASP A 33 -10.67 -25.94 -26.18
N SER A 34 -10.07 -27.05 -25.76
CA SER A 34 -9.18 -27.87 -26.59
C SER A 34 -9.83 -28.33 -27.88
N ASN A 35 -11.12 -28.71 -27.86
CA ASN A 35 -11.78 -29.25 -29.05
C ASN A 35 -12.01 -28.14 -30.09
N SER A 36 -12.50 -26.99 -29.65
CA SER A 36 -12.65 -25.81 -30.50
C SER A 36 -11.32 -25.37 -31.08
N PHE A 37 -10.25 -25.36 -30.26
CA PHE A 37 -8.90 -25.04 -30.73
C PHE A 37 -8.39 -26.02 -31.80
N GLN A 38 -8.50 -27.33 -31.57
CA GLN A 38 -8.02 -28.34 -32.52
C GLN A 38 -8.79 -28.30 -33.84
N ASN A 39 -10.11 -28.09 -33.78
CA ASN A 39 -10.95 -27.89 -34.96
C ASN A 39 -10.48 -26.66 -35.75
N LEU A 40 -10.32 -25.51 -35.09
CA LEU A 40 -9.81 -24.27 -35.70
C LEU A 40 -8.42 -24.42 -36.28
N LEU A 41 -7.53 -25.16 -35.61
CA LEU A 41 -6.17 -25.40 -36.08
C LEU A 41 -6.19 -26.23 -37.38
N SER A 42 -7.10 -27.20 -37.47
CA SER A 42 -7.23 -28.06 -38.65
C SER A 42 -7.83 -27.35 -39.88
N THR A 43 -8.68 -26.33 -39.65
CA THR A 43 -9.38 -25.62 -40.74
C THR A 43 -8.84 -24.23 -41.04
N SER A 44 -8.11 -23.62 -40.10
CA SER A 44 -7.70 -22.20 -40.17
C SER A 44 -6.43 -21.93 -39.35
N SER A 45 -5.40 -22.77 -39.54
CA SER A 45 -4.13 -22.69 -38.80
C SER A 45 -3.47 -21.30 -38.81
N GLN A 46 -3.54 -20.56 -39.91
CA GLN A 46 -2.99 -19.21 -39.99
C GLN A 46 -3.73 -18.22 -39.08
N THR A 47 -5.06 -18.35 -38.96
CA THR A 47 -5.87 -17.53 -38.05
C THR A 47 -5.51 -17.82 -36.60
N VAL A 48 -5.34 -19.11 -36.26
CA VAL A 48 -4.87 -19.52 -34.93
C VAL A 48 -3.49 -18.95 -34.63
N LEU A 49 -2.54 -19.08 -35.56
CA LEU A 49 -1.20 -18.54 -35.41
C LEU A 49 -1.22 -17.03 -35.14
N ASN A 50 -1.98 -16.27 -35.94
CA ASN A 50 -2.10 -14.82 -35.79
C ASN A 50 -2.65 -14.43 -34.40
N SER A 51 -3.70 -15.10 -33.92
CA SER A 51 -4.28 -14.82 -32.60
C SER A 51 -3.38 -15.23 -31.45
N VAL A 52 -2.66 -16.35 -31.56
CA VAL A 52 -1.67 -16.76 -30.55
C VAL A 52 -0.51 -15.77 -30.50
N THR A 53 0.00 -15.32 -31.65
CA THR A 53 1.03 -14.28 -31.72
C THR A 53 0.55 -12.97 -31.10
N ALA A 54 -0.68 -12.56 -31.38
CA ALA A 54 -1.28 -11.37 -30.77
C ALA A 54 -1.41 -11.52 -29.25
N PHE A 55 -1.93 -12.65 -28.78
CA PHE A 55 -2.03 -12.98 -27.35
C PHE A 55 -0.66 -12.90 -26.64
N VAL A 56 0.36 -13.56 -27.19
CA VAL A 56 1.72 -13.57 -26.60
C VAL A 56 2.33 -12.17 -26.58
N SER A 57 2.12 -11.39 -27.65
CA SER A 57 2.61 -10.01 -27.73
C SER A 57 1.93 -9.11 -26.68
N SER A 58 0.60 -9.20 -26.56
CA SER A 58 -0.16 -8.49 -25.55
C SER A 58 0.23 -8.89 -24.13
N LEU A 59 0.42 -10.19 -23.87
CA LEU A 59 0.89 -10.70 -22.58
C LEU A 59 2.27 -10.15 -22.24
N SER A 60 3.21 -10.20 -23.18
CA SER A 60 4.57 -9.69 -22.99
C SER A 60 4.56 -8.19 -22.67
N GLN A 61 3.76 -7.41 -23.38
CA GLN A 61 3.61 -5.97 -23.11
C GLN A 61 2.98 -5.71 -21.74
N ALA A 62 1.95 -6.47 -21.36
CA ALA A 62 1.31 -6.33 -20.06
C ALA A 62 2.28 -6.65 -18.92
N ILE A 63 3.09 -7.71 -19.05
CA ILE A 63 4.15 -8.06 -18.09
C ILE A 63 5.17 -6.92 -18.00
N MET A 64 5.66 -6.40 -19.14
CA MET A 64 6.61 -5.29 -19.16
C MET A 64 6.07 -4.02 -18.49
N ASN A 65 4.79 -3.70 -18.69
CA ASN A 65 4.14 -2.58 -18.01
C ASN A 65 4.07 -2.77 -16.48
N ILE A 66 4.04 -4.01 -16.01
CA ILE A 66 4.03 -4.34 -14.58
C ILE A 66 5.44 -4.24 -13.98
N ILE A 67 6.42 -4.89 -14.63
CA ILE A 67 7.76 -5.13 -14.05
C ILE A 67 8.81 -4.07 -14.42
N SER A 68 8.53 -3.20 -15.39
CA SER A 68 9.50 -2.19 -15.81
C SER A 68 9.84 -1.22 -14.66
N PRO A 69 11.00 -0.52 -14.73
CA PRO A 69 11.40 0.44 -13.72
C PRO A 69 10.37 1.56 -13.44
N ASN A 70 9.56 1.89 -14.45
CA ASN A 70 8.45 2.86 -14.34
C ASN A 70 7.08 2.15 -14.34
N GLY A 71 7.08 0.84 -14.10
CA GLY A 71 5.91 -0.01 -14.10
C GLY A 71 5.11 0.10 -12.82
N ALA A 72 4.00 -0.63 -12.79
CA ALA A 72 3.07 -0.59 -11.68
C ALA A 72 3.69 -1.05 -10.34
N LEU A 73 4.58 -2.04 -10.35
CA LEU A 73 5.22 -2.54 -9.12
C LEU A 73 6.15 -1.49 -8.50
N MET A 74 7.05 -0.91 -9.29
CA MET A 74 7.98 0.12 -8.81
C MET A 74 7.26 1.38 -8.35
N THR A 75 6.17 1.76 -9.03
CA THR A 75 5.35 2.91 -8.63
C THR A 75 4.74 2.67 -7.23
N GLU A 76 4.21 1.47 -6.98
CA GLU A 76 3.64 1.13 -5.69
C GLU A 76 4.72 1.05 -4.60
N GLU A 77 5.87 0.47 -4.90
CA GLU A 77 7.03 0.42 -3.98
C GLU A 77 7.49 1.82 -3.57
N ASN A 78 7.59 2.75 -4.52
CA ASN A 78 7.96 4.14 -4.28
C ASN A 78 6.91 4.87 -3.41
N ASN A 79 5.63 4.61 -3.65
CA ASN A 79 4.54 5.18 -2.85
C ASN A 79 4.58 4.66 -1.41
N ILE A 80 4.78 3.35 -1.21
CA ILE A 80 4.92 2.74 0.11
C ILE A 80 6.13 3.33 0.84
N SER A 81 7.27 3.41 0.16
CA SER A 81 8.50 3.96 0.73
C SER A 81 8.34 5.44 1.14
N SER A 82 7.67 6.23 0.31
CA SER A 82 7.38 7.64 0.59
C SER A 82 6.42 7.80 1.77
N ASN A 83 5.35 7.01 1.81
CA ASN A 83 4.38 7.01 2.92
C ASN A 83 5.02 6.56 4.24
N TYR A 84 5.92 5.57 4.18
CA TYR A 84 6.69 5.14 5.33
C TYR A 84 7.58 6.27 5.86
N ALA A 85 8.35 6.94 4.99
CA ALA A 85 9.19 8.06 5.37
C ALA A 85 8.37 9.22 5.98
N TYR A 86 7.21 9.53 5.40
CA TYR A 86 6.28 10.52 5.94
C TYR A 86 5.80 10.14 7.35
N THR A 87 5.36 8.88 7.52
CA THR A 87 4.88 8.37 8.81
C THR A 87 5.97 8.40 9.88
N GLN A 88 7.20 8.00 9.52
CA GLN A 88 8.35 8.06 10.40
C GLN A 88 8.64 9.49 10.88
N ASN A 89 8.53 10.47 9.97
CA ASN A 89 8.71 11.88 10.32
C ASN A 89 7.62 12.38 11.29
N GLN A 90 6.36 12.03 11.06
CA GLN A 90 5.25 12.38 11.96
C GLN A 90 5.45 11.78 13.36
N MET A 91 5.86 10.51 13.45
CA MET A 91 6.17 9.87 14.73
C MET A 91 7.31 10.59 15.47
N TYR A 92 8.37 10.96 14.76
CA TYR A 92 9.48 11.71 15.34
C TYR A 92 9.04 13.07 15.90
N GLN A 93 8.24 13.83 15.14
CA GLN A 93 7.71 15.11 15.61
C GLN A 93 6.83 14.94 16.86
N MET A 94 5.97 13.93 16.88
CA MET A 94 5.13 13.62 18.04
C MET A 94 5.97 13.23 19.26
N GLN A 95 7.00 12.41 19.09
CA GLN A 95 7.92 12.03 20.17
C GLN A 95 8.62 13.25 20.78
N GLN A 96 9.10 14.18 19.94
CA GLN A 96 9.73 15.41 20.42
C GLN A 96 8.74 16.32 21.16
N SER A 97 7.50 16.42 20.68
CA SER A 97 6.45 17.19 21.35
C SER A 97 6.10 16.60 22.72
N LEU A 98 5.97 15.27 22.83
CA LEU A 98 5.72 14.58 24.08
C LEU A 98 6.88 14.76 25.08
N LEU A 99 8.13 14.72 24.60
CA LEU A 99 9.31 14.95 25.45
C LEU A 99 9.31 16.37 26.04
N LEU A 100 9.00 17.38 25.21
CA LEU A 100 8.87 18.77 25.68
C LEU A 100 7.74 18.92 26.71
N GLN A 101 6.59 18.30 26.45
CA GLN A 101 5.45 18.34 27.37
C GLN A 101 5.78 17.65 28.70
N GLN A 102 6.51 16.53 28.67
CA GLN A 102 7.01 15.87 29.88
C GLN A 102 7.94 16.78 30.69
N GLN A 103 8.89 17.46 30.04
CA GLN A 103 9.80 18.41 30.72
C GLN A 103 9.04 19.57 31.36
N GLN A 104 8.04 20.13 30.66
CA GLN A 104 7.19 21.18 31.21
C GLN A 104 6.41 20.71 32.43
N LEU A 105 5.84 19.49 32.38
CA LEU A 105 5.14 18.90 33.52
C LEU A 105 6.09 18.69 34.70
N GLN A 106 7.31 18.19 34.47
CA GLN A 106 8.32 18.04 35.53
C GLN A 106 8.64 19.37 36.22
N LEU A 107 8.82 20.45 35.45
CA LEU A 107 9.04 21.78 36.00
C LEU A 107 7.86 22.28 36.83
N GLN A 108 6.63 22.06 36.35
CA GLN A 108 5.42 22.41 37.10
C GLN A 108 5.32 21.62 38.40
N PHE A 109 5.60 20.32 38.39
CA PHE A 109 5.62 19.50 39.59
C PHE A 109 6.66 20.00 40.60
N SER A 110 7.90 20.30 40.17
CA SER A 110 8.93 20.84 41.06
C SER A 110 8.54 22.19 41.68
N GLN A 111 7.84 23.06 40.94
CA GLN A 111 7.32 24.31 41.49
C GLN A 111 6.25 24.06 42.56
N VAL A 112 5.34 23.12 42.32
CA VAL A 112 4.31 22.73 43.29
C VAL A 112 4.96 22.15 44.55
N GLU A 113 5.96 21.28 44.43
CA GLU A 113 6.71 20.74 45.57
C GLU A 113 7.39 21.83 46.39
N ALA A 114 8.01 22.83 45.74
CA ALA A 114 8.63 23.95 46.43
C ALA A 114 7.62 24.80 47.21
N ILE A 115 6.43 25.04 46.64
CA ILE A 115 5.33 25.77 47.31
C ILE A 115 4.79 24.97 48.50
N MET A 116 4.64 23.65 48.36
CA MET A 116 4.19 22.80 49.46
C MET A 116 5.21 22.80 50.61
N ALA A 117 6.50 22.71 50.30
CA ALA A 117 7.57 22.74 51.29
C ALA A 117 7.62 24.08 52.04
N SER A 118 7.51 25.22 51.32
CA SER A 118 7.48 26.55 51.95
C SER A 118 6.26 26.75 52.83
N SER A 119 5.08 26.32 52.35
CA SER A 119 3.82 26.42 53.11
C SER A 119 3.89 25.58 54.39
N SER A 120 4.45 24.36 54.32
CA SER A 120 4.65 23.50 55.49
C SER A 120 5.59 24.14 56.52
N ALA A 121 6.69 24.75 56.06
CA ALA A 121 7.62 25.47 56.94
C ALA A 121 6.96 26.67 57.62
N GLU A 122 6.12 27.42 56.91
CA GLU A 122 5.37 28.55 57.46
C GLU A 122 4.35 28.10 58.52
N ILE A 123 3.61 27.01 58.26
CA ILE A 123 2.67 26.41 59.22
C ILE A 123 3.39 25.98 60.50
N ASN A 124 4.53 25.30 60.38
CA ASN A 124 5.32 24.87 61.54
C ASN A 124 5.80 26.06 62.39
N LYS A 125 6.20 27.18 61.76
CA LYS A 125 6.57 28.42 62.46
C LYS A 125 5.39 29.02 63.21
N LEU A 126 4.22 29.10 62.59
CA LEU A 126 3.02 29.61 63.25
C LEU A 126 2.61 28.74 64.44
N GLN A 127 2.69 27.42 64.31
CA GLN A 127 2.41 26.48 65.39
C GLN A 127 3.37 26.64 66.58
N THR A 128 4.66 26.89 66.32
CA THR A 128 5.65 27.13 67.37
C THR A 128 5.53 28.49 68.05
N LEU A 129 4.91 29.49 67.41
CA LEU A 129 4.65 30.81 67.99
C LEU A 129 3.34 30.88 68.80
N LEU A 130 2.40 29.96 68.56
CA LEU A 130 1.07 29.95 69.17
C LEU A 130 0.89 28.89 70.28
N GLY A 131 1.87 28.01 70.48
CA GLY A 131 1.95 27.04 71.58
C GLY A 131 2.98 27.47 72.60
#